data_AF-A0ABD7B4J7-F1
#
_entry.id   AF-A0ABD7B4J7-F1
#
_cell.length_a   1.000
_cell.length_b   1.000
_cell.length_c   1.000
_cell.angle_alpha   90.00
_cell.angle_beta   90.00
_cell.angle_gamma   90.00
#
_symmetry.space_group_name_H-M   'P 1'
#
loop_
_entity.id
_entity.type
_entity.pdbx_description
1 polymer ?
#
loop_
_entity_poly.entity_id
_entity_poly.type
_entity_poly.pdbx_seq_one_letter_code
_entity_poly.pdbx_strand_id
1 'polypeptide(L)' 'MLTVSCAKNLPAKPEVTDTACDWVNIIYLTEHDIEVMDSQTKKDILTHNKAWQANCKPEKAQKYAPE' A
#
# COMPACT_ATOMS: atom_id res chain seq x y z
N MET A 1 2.76 19.64 34.27
CA MET A 1 2.74 21.04 33.81
C MET A 1 2.95 21.01 32.30
N LEU A 2 1.88 21.13 31.51
CA LEU A 2 1.95 21.13 30.04
C LEU A 2 2.21 22.56 29.58
N THR A 3 3.42 22.85 29.14
CA THR A 3 3.70 24.09 28.41
C THR A 3 3.12 23.94 27.00
N VAL A 4 1.89 24.39 26.81
CA VAL A 4 1.26 24.45 25.49
C VAL A 4 1.73 25.74 24.82
N SER A 5 2.85 25.68 24.09
CA SER A 5 3.23 26.76 23.20
C SER A 5 2.34 26.73 21.97
N CYS A 6 1.38 27.65 21.92
CA CYS A 6 0.48 27.84 20.80
C CYS A 6 1.26 28.47 19.62
N ALA A 7 1.80 27.64 18.73
CA ALA A 7 2.28 28.09 17.43
C ALA A 7 1.06 28.38 16.52
N LYS A 8 0.39 29.51 16.76
CA LYS A 8 -0.63 30.03 15.87
C LYS A 8 0.08 30.58 14.63
N ASN A 9 -0.24 30.01 13.47
CA ASN A 9 0.13 30.49 12.13
C ASN A 9 1.50 30.03 11.61
N LEU A 10 1.64 28.73 11.32
CA LEU A 10 2.40 28.36 10.11
C LEU A 10 1.43 28.47 8.91
N PRO A 11 1.79 29.15 7.81
CA PRO A 11 0.94 29.28 6.62
C PRO A 11 0.77 27.95 5.85
N ALA A 12 1.47 26.90 6.25
CA ALA A 12 1.32 25.57 5.67
C ALA A 12 0.28 24.77 6.45
N LYS A 13 -0.89 24.54 5.83
CA LYS A 13 -1.77 23.44 6.24
C LYS A 13 -0.95 22.14 6.17
N PRO A 14 -0.88 21.33 7.22
CA PRO A 14 -0.29 20.00 7.10
C PRO A 14 -1.14 19.20 6.11
N GLU A 15 -0.56 18.92 4.95
CA GLU A 15 -1.14 18.02 3.96
C GLU A 15 -0.77 16.60 4.38
N VAL A 16 -1.79 15.78 4.65
CA VAL A 16 -1.60 14.36 4.91
C VAL A 16 -1.76 13.66 3.56
N THR A 17 -0.66 13.58 2.82
CA THR A 17 -0.60 12.80 1.59
C THR A 17 -0.38 11.34 1.95
N ASP A 18 -1.28 10.46 1.51
CA ASP A 18 -1.07 9.03 1.63
C ASP A 18 0.03 8.60 0.65
N THR A 19 1.24 8.43 1.18
CA THR A 19 2.41 8.00 0.41
C THR A 19 2.56 6.47 0.42
N ALA A 20 1.55 5.71 0.88
CA ALA A 20 1.52 4.24 0.85
C ALA A 20 2.14 3.63 -0.40
N CYS A 21 1.76 4.16 -1.56
CA CYS A 21 2.19 3.63 -2.86
C CYS A 21 3.64 3.95 -3.23
N ASP A 22 4.30 4.89 -2.55
CA ASP A 22 5.71 5.23 -2.77
C ASP A 22 6.65 4.27 -2.03
N TRP A 23 6.20 3.70 -0.91
CA TRP A 23 7.01 2.77 -0.10
C TRP A 23 6.57 1.30 -0.22
N VAL A 24 5.34 1.02 -0.65
CA VAL A 24 4.84 -0.35 -0.85
C VAL A 24 4.99 -0.79 -2.30
N ASN A 25 5.49 -2.01 -2.51
CA ASN A 25 5.65 -2.63 -3.83
C ASN A 25 5.01 -4.03 -3.88
N ILE A 26 4.81 -4.53 -5.10
CA ILE A 26 4.39 -5.91 -5.38
C ILE A 26 5.47 -6.88 -4.89
N ILE A 27 5.06 -7.99 -4.31
CA ILE A 27 5.97 -9.09 -3.94
C ILE A 27 6.11 -10.01 -5.16
N TYR A 28 7.34 -10.12 -5.65
CA TYR A 28 7.71 -11.05 -6.71
C TYR A 28 8.25 -12.34 -6.11
N LEU A 29 7.86 -13.47 -6.68
CA LEU A 29 8.28 -14.80 -6.26
C LEU A 29 8.91 -15.53 -7.44
N THR A 30 9.91 -16.35 -7.14
CA THR A 30 10.42 -17.34 -8.08
C THR A 30 9.62 -18.63 -7.97
N GLU A 31 9.79 -19.54 -8.93
CA GLU A 31 9.17 -20.86 -8.89
C GLU A 31 9.55 -21.64 -7.62
N HIS A 32 10.83 -21.59 -7.24
CA HIS A 32 11.32 -22.24 -6.03
C HIS A 32 10.66 -21.67 -4.76
N ASP A 33 10.51 -20.34 -4.65
CA ASP A 33 9.84 -19.71 -3.51
C ASP A 33 8.38 -20.19 -3.41
N ILE A 34 7.68 -20.32 -4.54
CA ILE A 34 6.31 -20.83 -4.57
C ILE A 34 6.28 -22.30 -4.13
N GLU A 35 7.22 -23.15 -4.55
CA GLU A 35 7.20 -24.56 -4.18
C GLU A 35 7.36 -24.78 -2.67
N VAL A 36 8.26 -24.02 -2.04
CA VAL A 36 8.61 -24.21 -0.61
C VAL A 36 7.70 -23.46 0.37
N MET A 37 6.89 -22.52 -0.13
CA MET A 37 6.03 -21.68 0.70
C MET A 37 4.69 -22.37 1.04
N ASP A 38 4.19 -22.12 2.24
CA ASP A 38 2.91 -22.67 2.68
C ASP A 38 1.72 -22.01 1.94
N SER A 39 0.58 -22.71 1.96
CA SER A 39 -0.60 -22.27 1.21
C SER A 39 -1.22 -20.96 1.71
N GLN A 40 -1.02 -20.60 2.98
CA GLN A 40 -1.58 -19.38 3.57
C GLN A 40 -0.74 -18.18 3.17
N THR A 41 0.60 -18.26 3.28
CA THR A 41 1.50 -17.18 2.85
C THR A 41 1.32 -16.86 1.37
N LYS A 42 1.11 -17.88 0.51
CA LYS A 42 0.77 -17.67 -0.91
C LYS A 42 -0.50 -16.82 -1.10
N LYS A 43 -1.56 -17.12 -0.33
CA LYS A 43 -2.83 -16.36 -0.38
C LYS A 43 -2.66 -14.94 0.13
N ASP A 44 -1.85 -14.76 1.17
CA ASP A 44 -1.60 -13.45 1.76
C ASP A 44 -0.81 -12.57 0.79
N ILE A 45 0.22 -13.11 0.14
CA ILE A 45 0.96 -12.42 -0.93
C ILE A 45 0.06 -12.08 -2.11
N LEU A 46 -0.81 -13.00 -2.52
CA LEU A 46 -1.77 -12.73 -3.60
C LEU A 46 -2.73 -11.59 -3.21
N THR A 47 -3.21 -11.58 -1.98
CA THR A 47 -4.11 -10.54 -1.45
C THR A 47 -3.40 -9.19 -1.40
N HIS A 48 -2.16 -9.15 -0.88
CA HIS A 48 -1.30 -7.97 -0.88
C HIS A 48 -1.11 -7.39 -2.29
N ASN A 49 -0.73 -8.23 -3.25
CA ASN A 49 -0.46 -7.80 -4.63
C ASN A 49 -1.72 -7.24 -5.32
N LYS A 50 -2.89 -7.86 -5.07
CA LYS A 50 -4.19 -7.34 -5.56
C LYS A 50 -4.55 -6.01 -4.92
N ALA A 51 -4.39 -5.88 -3.60
CA ALA A 51 -4.65 -4.64 -2.88
C ALA A 51 -3.74 -3.52 -3.38
N TRP A 52 -2.45 -3.80 -3.59
CA TRP A 52 -1.53 -2.83 -4.19
C TRP A 52 -1.97 -2.42 -5.59
N GLN A 53 -2.40 -3.36 -6.45
CA GLN A 53 -2.87 -3.01 -7.79
C GLN A 53 -4.11 -2.12 -7.75
N ALA A 54 -5.08 -2.40 -6.88
CA ALA A 54 -6.31 -1.62 -6.75
C ALA A 54 -6.06 -0.20 -6.22
N ASN A 55 -5.20 -0.06 -5.20
CA ASN A 55 -4.96 1.22 -4.55
C ASN A 55 -3.87 2.06 -5.22
N CYS A 56 -2.81 1.41 -5.74
CA CYS A 56 -1.62 2.10 -6.25
C CYS A 56 -1.49 2.09 -7.78
N LYS A 57 -2.28 1.27 -8.50
CA LYS A 57 -2.37 1.28 -9.97
C LYS A 57 -3.84 1.26 -10.46
N PRO A 58 -4.63 2.28 -10.12
CA PRO A 58 -6.07 2.30 -10.38
C PRO A 58 -6.43 2.13 -11.86
N GLU A 59 -5.67 2.72 -12.79
CA GLU A 59 -5.93 2.60 -14.24
C GLU A 59 -5.86 1.15 -14.76
N LYS A 60 -4.98 0.31 -14.17
CA LYS A 60 -4.86 -1.10 -14.59
C LYS A 60 -5.89 -1.99 -13.93
N ALA A 61 -6.38 -1.63 -12.74
CA ALA A 61 -7.40 -2.40 -12.03
C ALA A 61 -8.76 -2.34 -12.74
N GLN A 62 -9.13 -1.18 -13.29
CA GLN A 62 -10.38 -1.01 -14.06
C GLN A 62 -10.42 -1.87 -15.34
N LYS A 63 -9.27 -2.19 -15.94
CA LYS A 63 -9.19 -2.98 -17.18
C LYS A 63 -9.54 -4.46 -17.01
N TYR A 64 -9.54 -4.96 -15.77
CA TYR A 64 -9.80 -6.36 -15.42
C TYR A 64 -10.92 -6.54 -14.38
N ALA A 65 -11.65 -5.47 -14.04
CA ALA A 65 -12.83 -5.59 -13.19
C ALA A 65 -13.96 -6.27 -14.00
N PRO A 66 -14.56 -7.37 -13.50
CA PRO A 66 -15.82 -7.83 -14.07
C PRO A 66 -16.90 -6.77 -13.78
N GLU A 67 -17.73 -6.47 -14.78
CA GLU A 67 -18.99 -5.72 -14.56
C GLU A 67 -19.87 -6.38 -13.49
#